data_AF-A0A168RAA9-F1
#
_entry.id   AF-A0A168RAA9-F1
#
_cell.length_a   1.000
_cell.length_b   1.000
_cell.length_c   1.000
_cell.angle_alpha   90.00
_cell.angle_beta   90.00
_cell.angle_gamma   90.00
#
_symmetry.space_group_name_H-M   'P 1'
#
loop_
_entity.id
_entity.type
_entity.pdbx_description
1 polymer ?
#
loop_
_entity_poly.entity_id
_entity_poly.type
_entity_poly.pdbx_seq_one_letter_code
_entity_poly.pdbx_strand_id
1 'polypeptide(L)'
;MATTEETHTGKLLICGTTAWDLINRKGKGDKKEDEVLLGPHLVRELVNVKVKKAVTGSVSCHSLVITDNGQVWCFGRNERGQLGVGHKTMVPYPVNLTEACKVLKGVKVVTAATGRNHSILVTDSGEVYAAGDNKFGQLGLSSLGEHINLTKVSSLSEHTIVDVSCGADFTLVLNDQGQVYAFGSQEFGQLGNGKDGQYIKSAGSTSTEPQCEPLLIKGFEERKITSIACGANHSIALDEEGYVYSWGFGGLGRLGHSEQKDLYRPKVISNLAGTHRASRATQIACGASCSVALDGNQQMLLWGKWKTTGDGSTGQPWMSPRYLYDLNGWNLRQVAAGGSSLFALAEEEKTTIAWGQVQNGELGFGEDASKTATKPQKVEPLEGIRSIQVSCGLGHTLLIVKPDNDLVQDLPKWPAVPSTDDWCVKCHKEDNEEQLLLCDKCDAPMHTYCAIPPLKEIPDGEWYCDTCEPPANARSSSSSNKRSTETSSGKQNKCHSLHIMLTLSLMFIGTSIDEEDKTDLMAHRSTLVFFPHPTSYL
;
A
#
# COMPACT_ATOMS: atom_id res chain seq x y z
N MET A 1 17.22 -28.86 0.77
CA MET A 1 16.11 -29.19 1.69
C MET A 1 14.95 -28.30 1.31
N ALA A 2 13.71 -28.79 1.26
CA ALA A 2 12.56 -27.93 1.08
C ALA A 2 12.23 -27.26 2.43
N THR A 3 12.59 -25.99 2.58
CA THR A 3 12.09 -25.16 3.67
C THR A 3 10.60 -24.96 3.46
N THR A 4 9.77 -25.44 4.38
CA THR A 4 8.35 -25.08 4.42
C THR A 4 8.24 -23.58 4.59
N GLU A 5 7.64 -22.88 3.62
CA GLU A 5 7.35 -21.45 3.78
C GLU A 5 6.41 -21.27 4.98
N GLU A 6 6.87 -20.57 6.02
CA GLU A 6 5.92 -20.01 6.99
C GLU A 6 4.96 -19.10 6.21
N THR A 7 3.66 -19.22 6.46
CA THR A 7 2.68 -18.29 5.89
C THR A 7 2.89 -16.92 6.53
N HIS A 8 3.58 -16.02 5.82
CA HIS A 8 3.91 -14.65 6.24
C HIS A 8 2.67 -13.73 6.26
N THR A 9 1.65 -14.12 7.01
CA THR A 9 0.37 -13.40 7.16
C THR A 9 0.29 -12.77 8.54
N GLY A 10 -0.29 -11.58 8.64
CA GLY A 10 -0.46 -10.88 9.92
C GLY A 10 -1.56 -9.84 9.92
N LYS A 11 -1.62 -9.06 11.00
CA LYS A 11 -2.51 -7.88 11.13
C LYS A 11 -1.88 -6.67 10.47
N LEU A 12 -2.71 -5.78 9.89
CA LEU A 12 -2.25 -4.54 9.26
C LEU A 12 -2.28 -3.38 10.26
N LEU A 13 -1.16 -2.68 10.37
CA LEU A 13 -1.03 -1.40 11.07
C LEU A 13 -0.83 -0.25 10.07
N ILE A 14 -1.23 0.96 10.48
CA ILE A 14 -0.99 2.22 9.79
C ILE A 14 -0.47 3.29 10.76
N CYS A 15 0.51 4.08 10.34
CA CYS A 15 0.86 5.35 10.99
C CYS A 15 1.06 6.45 9.95
N GLY A 16 1.15 7.69 10.42
CA GLY A 16 1.18 8.88 9.58
C GLY A 16 -0.21 9.44 9.28
N THR A 17 -0.33 10.27 8.24
CA THR A 17 -1.56 11.03 8.00
C THR A 17 -2.57 10.29 7.15
N THR A 18 -3.85 10.42 7.51
CA THR A 18 -4.99 9.92 6.74
C THR A 18 -5.79 11.04 6.08
N ALA A 19 -5.30 12.29 6.16
CA ALA A 19 -5.77 13.43 5.37
C ALA A 19 -5.31 13.29 3.90
N TRP A 20 -5.83 12.28 3.19
CA TRP A 20 -5.33 11.80 1.89
C TRP A 20 -5.22 12.90 0.82
N ASP A 21 -6.12 13.89 0.81
CA ASP A 21 -6.10 14.99 -0.17
C ASP A 21 -5.16 16.14 0.22
N LEU A 22 -4.68 16.20 1.47
CA LEU A 22 -3.74 17.22 1.96
C LEU A 22 -2.26 16.78 1.87
N ILE A 23 -1.98 15.48 1.65
CA ILE A 23 -0.60 14.96 1.52
C ILE A 23 0.15 15.71 0.40
N ASN A 24 1.26 16.35 0.75
CA ASN A 24 2.08 17.17 -0.16
C ASN A 24 1.30 18.29 -0.90
N ARG A 25 0.32 18.92 -0.23
CA ARG A 25 -0.39 20.11 -0.74
C ARG A 25 -0.36 21.26 0.26
N LYS A 26 -0.17 22.48 -0.25
CA LYS A 26 -0.33 23.72 0.52
C LYS A 26 -1.79 24.17 0.50
N GLY A 27 -2.61 23.53 1.34
CA GLY A 27 -4.02 23.89 1.55
C GLY A 27 -4.21 25.18 2.38
N LYS A 28 -5.46 25.65 2.46
CA LYS A 28 -5.89 26.70 3.40
C LYS A 28 -6.53 26.16 4.69
N GLY A 29 -6.63 24.84 4.84
CA GLY A 29 -7.04 24.18 6.06
C GLY A 29 -5.86 23.40 6.62
N ASP A 30 -5.62 23.57 7.92
CA ASP A 30 -4.73 22.68 8.67
C ASP A 30 -5.36 21.29 8.78
N LYS A 31 -4.52 20.28 9.01
CA LYS A 31 -4.96 18.91 9.27
C LYS A 31 -5.61 18.86 10.65
N LYS A 32 -6.68 18.07 10.81
CA LYS A 32 -7.17 17.74 12.14
C LYS A 32 -6.19 16.83 12.84
N GLU A 33 -6.19 16.84 14.17
CA GLU A 33 -5.31 15.99 14.97
C GLU A 33 -5.66 14.51 14.75
N ASP A 34 -6.95 14.18 14.70
CA ASP A 34 -7.51 12.85 14.33
C ASP A 34 -7.06 12.31 12.94
N GLU A 35 -6.52 13.17 12.07
CA GLU A 35 -6.06 12.82 10.71
C GLU A 35 -4.53 12.57 10.65
N VAL A 36 -3.85 12.48 11.80
CA VAL A 36 -2.39 12.39 11.95
C VAL A 36 -2.02 11.34 13.01
N LEU A 37 -1.93 10.08 12.60
CA LEU A 37 -1.65 8.93 13.48
C LEU A 37 -0.17 8.91 13.89
N LEU A 38 0.14 9.42 15.08
CA LEU A 38 1.52 9.54 15.57
C LEU A 38 2.14 8.20 15.99
N GLY A 39 1.31 7.27 16.46
CA GLY A 39 1.66 5.86 16.71
C GLY A 39 1.08 4.90 15.66
N PRO A 40 1.50 3.63 15.65
CA PRO A 40 0.95 2.59 14.78
C PRO A 40 -0.43 2.17 15.27
N HIS A 41 -1.43 2.25 14.39
CA HIS A 41 -2.81 1.89 14.69
C HIS A 41 -3.23 0.62 13.94
N LEU A 42 -3.97 -0.27 14.60
CA LEU A 42 -4.66 -1.40 13.96
C LEU A 42 -5.68 -0.90 12.93
N VAL A 43 -5.63 -1.41 11.71
CA VAL A 43 -6.62 -1.05 10.67
C VAL A 43 -7.92 -1.82 10.90
N ARG A 44 -8.91 -1.15 11.48
CA ARG A 44 -10.16 -1.72 12.03
C ARG A 44 -10.93 -2.58 11.03
N GLU A 45 -11.06 -2.15 9.78
CA GLU A 45 -11.77 -2.92 8.75
C GLU A 45 -11.09 -4.25 8.39
N LEU A 46 -9.79 -4.37 8.67
CA LEU A 46 -8.94 -5.51 8.33
C LEU A 46 -8.46 -6.29 9.56
N VAL A 47 -8.96 -6.00 10.78
CA VAL A 47 -8.50 -6.66 12.01
C VAL A 47 -8.72 -8.17 11.99
N ASN A 48 -9.84 -8.62 11.42
CA ASN A 48 -10.21 -10.02 11.24
C ASN A 48 -9.80 -10.60 9.87
N VAL A 49 -8.94 -9.90 9.13
CA VAL A 49 -8.48 -10.27 7.77
C VAL A 49 -6.99 -10.58 7.77
N LYS A 50 -6.61 -11.77 7.30
CA LYS A 50 -5.21 -12.17 7.17
C LYS A 50 -4.53 -11.43 6.02
N VAL A 51 -3.73 -10.43 6.34
CA VAL A 51 -2.99 -9.63 5.35
C VAL A 51 -1.65 -10.30 5.04
N LYS A 52 -1.36 -10.48 3.75
CA LYS A 52 -0.14 -11.10 3.21
C LYS A 52 0.85 -10.09 2.64
N LYS A 53 0.37 -9.00 2.01
CA LYS A 53 1.22 -7.91 1.51
C LYS A 53 0.53 -6.56 1.67
N ALA A 54 1.21 -5.60 2.30
CA ALA A 54 0.84 -4.19 2.30
C ALA A 54 1.59 -3.49 1.17
N VAL A 55 0.95 -2.56 0.46
CA VAL A 55 1.55 -1.90 -0.71
C VAL A 55 1.22 -0.41 -0.69
N THR A 56 2.27 0.39 -0.62
CA THR A 56 2.27 1.81 -0.99
C THR A 56 3.69 2.17 -1.45
N GLY A 57 3.85 3.27 -2.18
CA GLY A 57 5.11 3.68 -2.81
C GLY A 57 5.56 5.07 -2.35
N SER A 58 6.85 5.35 -2.45
CA SER A 58 7.49 6.56 -1.89
C SER A 58 6.98 7.91 -2.39
N VAL A 59 6.17 7.93 -3.45
CA VAL A 59 5.50 9.10 -4.03
C VAL A 59 3.96 8.96 -4.08
N SER A 60 3.42 7.88 -3.52
CA SER A 60 2.00 7.55 -3.48
C SER A 60 1.27 8.23 -2.32
N CYS A 61 0.00 8.57 -2.53
CA CYS A 61 -0.95 9.03 -1.50
C CYS A 61 -2.12 8.03 -1.35
N HIS A 62 -1.90 6.77 -1.75
CA HIS A 62 -2.87 5.69 -1.68
C HIS A 62 -2.22 4.35 -1.36
N SER A 63 -3.06 3.36 -1.05
CA SER A 63 -2.68 2.09 -0.46
C SER A 63 -3.45 0.94 -1.12
N LEU A 64 -2.76 -0.18 -1.29
CA LEU A 64 -3.34 -1.47 -1.65
C LEU A 64 -2.92 -2.50 -0.59
N VAL A 65 -3.79 -3.46 -0.32
CA VAL A 65 -3.56 -4.52 0.66
C VAL A 65 -4.00 -5.84 0.06
N ILE A 66 -3.10 -6.83 0.03
CA ILE A 66 -3.33 -8.16 -0.51
C ILE A 66 -3.44 -9.13 0.66
N THR A 67 -4.49 -9.93 0.65
CA THR A 67 -4.83 -10.92 1.68
C THR A 67 -4.18 -12.28 1.40
N ASP A 68 -4.26 -13.21 2.35
CA ASP A 68 -3.75 -14.58 2.20
C ASP A 68 -4.42 -15.36 1.05
N ASN A 69 -5.72 -15.12 0.82
CA ASN A 69 -6.52 -15.74 -0.22
C ASN A 69 -6.38 -15.07 -1.61
N GLY A 70 -5.72 -13.90 -1.69
CA GLY A 70 -5.50 -13.15 -2.93
C GLY A 70 -6.54 -12.04 -3.25
N GLN A 71 -7.51 -11.78 -2.37
CA GLN A 71 -8.36 -10.58 -2.45
C GLN A 71 -7.54 -9.31 -2.20
N VAL A 72 -7.91 -8.23 -2.89
CA VAL A 72 -7.31 -6.89 -2.77
C VAL A 72 -8.28 -5.95 -2.05
N TRP A 73 -7.74 -5.17 -1.12
CA TRP A 73 -8.39 -4.01 -0.53
C TRP A 73 -7.63 -2.73 -0.91
N CYS A 74 -8.33 -1.60 -1.00
CA CYS A 74 -7.74 -0.32 -1.42
C CYS A 74 -8.28 0.87 -0.62
N PHE A 75 -7.45 1.91 -0.44
CA PHE A 75 -7.85 3.18 0.18
C PHE A 75 -6.87 4.32 -0.16
N GLY A 76 -7.28 5.55 0.13
CA GLY A 76 -6.52 6.78 -0.04
C GLY A 76 -7.00 7.67 -1.19
N ARG A 77 -6.11 8.53 -1.68
CA ARG A 77 -6.39 9.50 -2.75
C ARG A 77 -6.78 8.78 -4.04
N ASN A 78 -7.81 9.28 -4.73
CA ASN A 78 -8.38 8.61 -5.91
C ASN A 78 -8.76 9.56 -7.07
N GLU A 79 -8.29 10.81 -7.05
CA GLU A 79 -8.67 11.85 -8.02
C GLU A 79 -8.45 11.48 -9.50
N ARG A 80 -7.51 10.56 -9.79
CA ARG A 80 -7.22 10.06 -11.15
C ARG A 80 -7.81 8.68 -11.42
N GLY A 81 -8.57 8.13 -10.47
CA GLY A 81 -9.11 6.77 -10.52
C GLY A 81 -8.09 5.69 -10.12
N GLN A 82 -7.00 6.06 -9.44
CA GLN A 82 -5.89 5.15 -9.10
C GLN A 82 -6.25 3.95 -8.23
N LEU A 83 -7.42 3.94 -7.58
CA LEU A 83 -7.91 2.78 -6.84
C LEU A 83 -8.65 1.77 -7.74
N GLY A 84 -9.02 2.13 -8.97
CA GLY A 84 -9.71 1.25 -9.92
C GLY A 84 -11.18 0.94 -9.61
N VAL A 85 -11.75 1.58 -8.58
CA VAL A 85 -13.10 1.38 -8.02
C VAL A 85 -14.27 1.88 -8.89
N GLY A 86 -14.02 2.37 -10.11
CA GLY A 86 -15.04 2.89 -11.03
C GLY A 86 -15.46 4.34 -10.79
N HIS A 87 -14.87 5.03 -9.82
CA HIS A 87 -15.08 6.46 -9.54
C HIS A 87 -13.78 7.16 -9.13
N LYS A 88 -13.82 8.50 -9.04
CA LYS A 88 -12.67 9.37 -8.67
C LYS A 88 -12.73 9.94 -7.25
N THR A 89 -13.83 9.73 -6.53
CA THR A 89 -13.96 10.12 -5.12
C THR A 89 -12.90 9.41 -4.27
N MET A 90 -12.22 10.15 -3.40
CA MET A 90 -11.29 9.62 -2.39
C MET A 90 -11.98 8.56 -1.52
N VAL A 91 -11.23 7.52 -1.13
CA VAL A 91 -11.74 6.41 -0.32
C VAL A 91 -11.01 6.45 1.03
N PRO A 92 -11.63 6.97 2.11
CA PRO A 92 -10.89 7.28 3.34
C PRO A 92 -10.41 6.05 4.11
N TYR A 93 -11.17 4.93 4.04
CA TYR A 93 -10.97 3.69 4.77
C TYR A 93 -10.91 2.48 3.81
N PRO A 94 -10.33 1.33 4.20
CA PRO A 94 -10.20 0.17 3.30
C PRO A 94 -11.55 -0.32 2.75
N VAL A 95 -11.63 -0.49 1.43
CA VAL A 95 -12.75 -1.19 0.75
C VAL A 95 -12.26 -2.39 -0.03
N ASN A 96 -13.07 -3.44 -0.13
CA ASN A 96 -12.74 -4.66 -0.86
C ASN A 96 -12.84 -4.44 -2.38
N LEU A 97 -11.68 -4.23 -3.02
CA LEU A 97 -11.57 -3.99 -4.45
C LEU A 97 -11.94 -5.23 -5.28
N THR A 98 -11.66 -6.43 -4.77
CA THR A 98 -12.03 -7.70 -5.44
C THR A 98 -13.55 -7.91 -5.52
N GLU A 99 -14.31 -7.39 -4.55
CA GLU A 99 -15.78 -7.45 -4.58
C GLU A 99 -16.39 -6.36 -5.46
N ALA A 100 -15.84 -5.13 -5.41
CA ALA A 100 -16.26 -4.00 -6.24
C ALA A 100 -15.98 -4.23 -7.74
N CYS A 101 -14.79 -4.72 -8.09
CA CYS A 101 -14.35 -4.89 -9.48
C CYS A 101 -14.71 -6.27 -10.03
N LYS A 102 -15.71 -6.32 -10.94
CA LYS A 102 -16.11 -7.55 -11.67
C LYS A 102 -14.93 -8.31 -12.29
N VAL A 103 -13.89 -7.60 -12.75
CA VAL A 103 -12.70 -8.17 -13.40
C VAL A 103 -11.77 -8.94 -12.46
N LEU A 104 -11.91 -8.79 -11.14
CA LEU A 104 -11.13 -9.53 -10.14
C LEU A 104 -11.89 -10.73 -9.55
N LYS A 105 -13.15 -11.00 -9.97
CA LYS A 105 -13.95 -12.08 -9.36
C LYS A 105 -13.39 -13.45 -9.74
N GLY A 106 -12.88 -14.17 -8.73
CA GLY A 106 -12.18 -15.45 -8.90
C GLY A 106 -10.70 -15.32 -9.27
N VAL A 107 -10.17 -14.09 -9.38
CA VAL A 107 -8.77 -13.80 -9.65
C VAL A 107 -8.04 -13.59 -8.32
N LYS A 108 -6.87 -14.21 -8.15
CA LYS A 108 -6.00 -13.95 -7.00
C LYS A 108 -4.87 -13.01 -7.40
N VAL A 109 -4.68 -11.95 -6.63
CA VAL A 109 -3.55 -11.03 -6.78
C VAL A 109 -2.43 -11.46 -5.83
N VAL A 110 -1.19 -11.45 -6.29
CA VAL A 110 -0.01 -11.89 -5.51
C VAL A 110 0.98 -10.75 -5.23
N THR A 111 1.04 -9.76 -6.11
CA THR A 111 1.85 -8.54 -5.91
C THR A 111 1.17 -7.35 -6.58
N ALA A 112 1.56 -6.15 -6.15
CA ALA A 112 1.03 -4.88 -6.66
C ALA A 112 2.03 -3.76 -6.39
N ALA A 113 1.89 -2.65 -7.11
CA ALA A 113 2.63 -1.41 -6.86
C ALA A 113 1.75 -0.17 -7.10
N THR A 114 2.10 0.93 -6.45
CA THR A 114 1.40 2.22 -6.55
C THR A 114 2.39 3.33 -6.90
N GLY A 115 2.18 4.02 -8.02
CA GLY A 115 2.92 5.23 -8.37
C GLY A 115 2.30 6.48 -7.73
N ARG A 116 2.56 7.67 -8.30
CA ARG A 116 1.99 8.92 -7.77
C ARG A 116 0.46 8.96 -7.95
N ASN A 117 -0.02 8.51 -9.10
CA ASN A 117 -1.41 8.61 -9.53
C ASN A 117 -1.92 7.34 -10.25
N HIS A 118 -1.25 6.20 -10.07
CA HIS A 118 -1.62 4.93 -10.70
C HIS A 118 -1.35 3.72 -9.80
N SER A 119 -1.99 2.62 -10.13
CA SER A 119 -1.86 1.32 -9.48
C SER A 119 -1.74 0.21 -10.52
N ILE A 120 -0.89 -0.78 -10.22
CA ILE A 120 -0.73 -2.00 -11.01
C ILE A 120 -0.89 -3.20 -10.08
N LEU A 121 -1.67 -4.20 -10.50
CA LEU A 121 -1.88 -5.48 -9.82
C LEU A 121 -1.34 -6.61 -10.71
N VAL A 122 -0.78 -7.66 -10.10
CA VAL A 122 -0.28 -8.87 -10.78
C VAL A 122 -0.90 -10.12 -10.16
N THR A 123 -1.42 -11.03 -10.98
CA THR A 123 -2.14 -12.23 -10.55
C THR A 123 -1.24 -13.44 -10.28
N ASP A 124 -1.77 -14.50 -9.66
CA ASP A 124 -1.08 -15.79 -9.53
C ASP A 124 -0.80 -16.47 -10.89
N SER A 125 -1.59 -16.14 -11.91
CA SER A 125 -1.34 -16.48 -13.33
C SER A 125 -0.37 -15.53 -14.06
N GLY A 126 0.19 -14.51 -13.38
CA GLY A 126 1.12 -13.53 -13.95
C GLY A 126 0.49 -12.48 -14.88
N GLU A 127 -0.85 -12.38 -14.90
CA GLU A 127 -1.57 -11.36 -15.65
C GLU A 127 -1.53 -10.00 -14.94
N VAL A 128 -1.52 -8.92 -15.72
CA VAL A 128 -1.38 -7.55 -15.18
C VAL A 128 -2.66 -6.74 -15.39
N TYR A 129 -3.09 -6.05 -14.34
CA TYR A 129 -4.23 -5.13 -14.35
C TYR A 129 -3.80 -3.74 -13.85
N ALA A 130 -4.31 -2.67 -14.47
CA ALA A 130 -3.89 -1.30 -14.20
C ALA A 130 -5.07 -0.35 -14.04
N ALA A 131 -4.89 0.72 -13.25
CA ALA A 131 -5.85 1.82 -13.07
C ALA A 131 -5.15 3.14 -12.68
N GLY A 132 -5.82 4.27 -12.91
CA GLY A 132 -5.36 5.61 -12.60
C GLY A 132 -4.98 6.46 -13.80
N ASP A 133 -4.04 7.38 -13.62
CA ASP A 133 -3.51 8.24 -14.68
C ASP A 133 -2.67 7.43 -15.69
N ASN A 134 -2.99 7.53 -16.97
CA ASN A 134 -2.22 7.00 -18.10
C ASN A 134 -1.74 8.11 -19.06
N LYS A 135 -1.65 9.37 -18.62
CA LYS A 135 -1.22 10.52 -19.44
C LYS A 135 0.12 10.28 -20.18
N PHE A 136 1.01 9.48 -19.60
CA PHE A 136 2.32 9.17 -20.16
C PHE A 136 2.46 7.71 -20.64
N GLY A 137 1.41 6.89 -20.58
CA GLY A 137 1.47 5.45 -20.88
C GLY A 137 1.81 4.55 -19.69
N GLN A 138 1.81 5.08 -18.46
CA GLN A 138 2.30 4.38 -17.26
C GLN A 138 1.45 3.19 -16.78
N LEU A 139 0.29 2.95 -17.41
CA LEU A 139 -0.55 1.77 -17.20
C LEU A 139 -0.24 0.62 -18.18
N GLY A 140 0.58 0.83 -19.20
CA GLY A 140 0.85 -0.17 -20.26
C GLY A 140 -0.28 -0.28 -21.30
N LEU A 141 -1.25 0.64 -21.24
CA LEU A 141 -2.43 0.67 -22.10
C LEU A 141 -2.25 1.69 -23.22
N SER A 142 -2.62 1.32 -24.45
CA SER A 142 -2.54 2.17 -25.65
C SER A 142 -3.44 3.41 -25.59
N SER A 143 -4.47 3.43 -24.74
CA SER A 143 -5.38 4.54 -24.51
C SER A 143 -4.87 5.49 -23.41
N LEU A 144 -4.27 6.60 -23.82
CA LEU A 144 -3.86 7.71 -22.93
C LEU A 144 -5.08 8.34 -22.22
N GLY A 145 -4.90 8.78 -20.98
CA GLY A 145 -5.95 9.39 -20.16
C GLY A 145 -6.17 8.68 -18.82
N GLU A 146 -7.26 8.97 -18.11
CA GLU A 146 -7.53 8.40 -16.78
C GLU A 146 -8.42 7.16 -16.85
N HIS A 147 -7.94 6.04 -16.32
CA HIS A 147 -8.65 4.75 -16.26
C HIS A 147 -9.18 4.50 -14.85
N ILE A 148 -10.45 4.86 -14.63
CA ILE A 148 -11.11 4.74 -13.32
C ILE A 148 -11.51 3.30 -12.95
N ASN A 149 -11.43 2.35 -13.89
CA ASN A 149 -11.71 0.94 -13.69
C ASN A 149 -10.42 0.14 -13.91
N LEU A 150 -10.19 -0.91 -13.11
CA LEU A 150 -9.14 -1.89 -13.38
C LEU A 150 -9.29 -2.48 -14.79
N THR A 151 -8.23 -2.33 -15.59
CA THR A 151 -8.18 -2.74 -17.00
C THR A 151 -6.99 -3.65 -17.22
N LYS A 152 -7.18 -4.79 -17.92
CA LYS A 152 -6.11 -5.76 -18.19
C LYS A 152 -5.11 -5.19 -19.19
N VAL A 153 -3.81 -5.32 -18.90
CA VAL A 153 -2.70 -4.84 -19.72
C VAL A 153 -2.38 -5.89 -20.78
N SER A 154 -3.20 -5.96 -21.83
CA SER A 154 -3.16 -7.03 -22.83
C SER A 154 -1.81 -7.18 -23.54
N SER A 155 -1.03 -6.10 -23.64
CA SER A 155 0.34 -6.06 -24.22
C SER A 155 1.37 -6.89 -23.43
N LEU A 156 1.06 -7.29 -22.19
CA LEU A 156 1.90 -8.19 -21.37
C LEU A 156 1.43 -9.66 -21.40
N SER A 157 0.38 -10.01 -22.14
CA SER A 157 -0.25 -11.36 -22.07
C SER A 157 0.65 -12.51 -22.56
N GLU A 158 1.76 -12.22 -23.24
CA GLU A 158 2.76 -13.22 -23.66
C GLU A 158 3.85 -13.46 -22.59
N HIS A 159 3.76 -12.81 -21.43
CA HIS A 159 4.80 -12.83 -20.38
C HIS A 159 4.19 -13.09 -19.00
N THR A 160 4.71 -14.07 -18.26
CA THR A 160 4.31 -14.34 -16.88
C THR A 160 4.99 -13.33 -15.95
N ILE A 161 4.28 -12.26 -15.56
CA ILE A 161 4.83 -11.23 -14.67
C ILE A 161 4.85 -11.74 -13.23
N VAL A 162 5.97 -11.54 -12.53
CA VAL A 162 6.20 -12.01 -11.16
C VAL A 162 6.46 -10.88 -10.16
N ASP A 163 6.94 -9.71 -10.61
CA ASP A 163 7.06 -8.52 -9.77
C ASP A 163 6.79 -7.23 -10.54
N VAL A 164 6.47 -6.16 -9.81
CA VAL A 164 6.11 -4.84 -10.36
C VAL A 164 6.57 -3.72 -9.44
N SER A 165 7.06 -2.62 -10.01
CA SER A 165 7.42 -1.42 -9.25
C SER A 165 7.06 -0.16 -10.02
N CYS A 166 6.39 0.79 -9.36
CA CYS A 166 5.92 2.03 -9.97
C CYS A 166 6.72 3.22 -9.45
N GLY A 167 7.24 4.05 -10.36
CA GLY A 167 7.75 5.36 -10.02
C GLY A 167 6.63 6.40 -9.99
N ALA A 168 6.96 7.68 -10.14
CA ALA A 168 5.94 8.73 -10.12
C ALA A 168 4.94 8.58 -11.26
N ASP A 169 5.43 8.57 -12.49
CA ASP A 169 4.65 8.58 -13.74
C ASP A 169 5.17 7.51 -14.73
N PHE A 170 5.71 6.41 -14.21
CA PHE A 170 6.19 5.26 -14.97
C PHE A 170 6.08 3.95 -14.15
N THR A 171 6.23 2.81 -14.84
CA THR A 171 6.13 1.47 -14.28
C THR A 171 7.24 0.57 -14.84
N LEU A 172 7.77 -0.30 -13.98
CA LEU A 172 8.59 -1.46 -14.35
C LEU A 172 7.83 -2.74 -13.99
N VAL A 173 7.94 -3.77 -14.83
CA VAL A 173 7.51 -5.15 -14.54
C VAL A 173 8.64 -6.13 -14.78
N LEU A 174 8.68 -7.20 -14.00
CA LEU A 174 9.66 -8.29 -14.07
C LEU A 174 8.94 -9.60 -14.42
N ASN A 175 9.39 -10.33 -15.42
CA ASN A 175 8.85 -11.66 -15.75
C ASN A 175 9.62 -12.80 -15.08
N ASP A 176 9.04 -14.00 -15.11
CA ASP A 176 9.61 -15.26 -14.59
C ASP A 176 10.98 -15.63 -15.20
N GLN A 177 11.25 -15.21 -16.43
CA GLN A 177 12.53 -15.33 -17.13
C GLN A 177 13.60 -14.34 -16.61
N GLY A 178 13.23 -13.38 -15.77
CA GLY A 178 14.12 -12.36 -15.21
C GLY A 178 14.38 -11.17 -16.14
N GLN A 179 13.49 -10.93 -17.10
CA GLN A 179 13.54 -9.79 -18.02
C GLN A 179 12.70 -8.63 -17.46
N VAL A 180 13.24 -7.42 -17.53
CA VAL A 180 12.55 -6.20 -17.05
C VAL A 180 11.97 -5.42 -18.23
N TYR A 181 10.69 -5.04 -18.12
CA TYR A 181 10.00 -4.20 -19.08
C TYR A 181 9.59 -2.86 -18.46
N ALA A 182 9.52 -1.81 -19.27
CA ALA A 182 9.22 -0.45 -18.80
C ALA A 182 8.21 0.28 -19.70
N PHE A 183 7.35 1.09 -19.08
CA PHE A 183 6.35 1.92 -19.75
C PHE A 183 5.98 3.16 -18.91
N GLY A 184 5.48 4.21 -19.57
CA GLY A 184 5.19 5.52 -18.97
C GLY A 184 6.08 6.66 -19.46
N SER A 185 6.29 7.65 -18.59
CA SER A 185 7.12 8.83 -18.91
C SER A 185 8.57 8.43 -19.16
N GLN A 186 9.15 8.93 -20.25
CA GLN A 186 10.55 8.70 -20.62
C GLN A 186 11.54 9.67 -19.97
N GLU A 187 11.04 10.66 -19.20
CA GLU A 187 11.86 11.72 -18.59
C GLU A 187 13.07 11.18 -17.82
N PHE A 188 14.21 11.88 -17.95
CA PHE A 188 15.51 11.51 -17.37
C PHE A 188 16.02 10.11 -17.78
N GLY A 189 15.41 9.47 -18.79
CA GLY A 189 15.73 8.11 -19.22
C GLY A 189 15.32 7.02 -18.23
N GLN A 190 14.34 7.29 -17.35
CA GLN A 190 13.90 6.38 -16.27
C GLN A 190 13.38 5.00 -16.76
N LEU A 191 13.07 4.85 -18.05
CA LEU A 191 12.71 3.56 -18.68
C LEU A 191 13.91 2.75 -19.18
N GLY A 192 15.15 3.23 -19.09
CA GLY A 192 16.38 2.45 -19.40
C GLY A 192 16.61 2.12 -20.89
N ASN A 193 15.82 2.70 -21.79
CA ASN A 193 15.81 2.37 -23.22
C ASN A 193 16.93 3.04 -24.05
N GLY A 194 17.64 4.02 -23.50
CA GLY A 194 18.69 4.82 -24.12
C GLY A 194 18.29 6.21 -24.60
N LYS A 195 17.03 6.62 -24.44
CA LYS A 195 16.49 7.96 -24.74
C LYS A 195 15.74 8.53 -23.53
N ASP A 196 15.53 9.85 -23.54
CA ASP A 196 14.67 10.57 -22.57
C ASP A 196 13.29 10.93 -23.16
N GLY A 197 13.03 10.57 -24.42
CA GLY A 197 11.77 10.81 -25.12
C GLY A 197 11.49 12.27 -25.47
N GLN A 198 12.44 13.19 -25.29
CA GLN A 198 12.21 14.61 -25.57
C GLN A 198 12.15 14.91 -27.08
N TYR A 199 11.14 15.69 -27.50
CA TYR A 199 11.03 16.23 -28.85
C TYR A 199 10.59 17.70 -28.83
N ILE A 200 10.90 18.45 -29.89
CA ILE A 200 10.49 19.85 -30.03
C ILE A 200 9.04 19.88 -30.52
N LYS A 201 8.14 20.49 -29.75
CA LYS A 201 6.73 20.67 -30.08
C LYS A 201 6.44 22.01 -30.76
N SER A 202 7.16 23.06 -30.36
CA SER A 202 7.19 24.37 -31.01
C SER A 202 8.46 25.13 -30.62
N ALA A 203 8.71 26.30 -31.20
CA ALA A 203 9.85 27.14 -30.84
C ALA A 203 9.85 27.47 -29.33
N GLY A 204 10.89 27.01 -28.61
CA GLY A 204 11.00 27.18 -27.16
C GLY A 204 10.19 26.19 -26.31
N SER A 205 9.52 25.19 -26.90
CA SER A 205 8.76 24.17 -26.16
C SER A 205 9.16 22.76 -26.57
N THR A 206 9.77 22.02 -25.65
CA THR A 206 9.91 20.57 -25.72
C THR A 206 8.70 19.88 -25.09
N SER A 207 8.50 18.61 -25.44
CA SER A 207 7.52 17.70 -24.87
C SER A 207 8.11 16.29 -24.80
N THR A 208 7.68 15.49 -23.85
CA THR A 208 8.08 14.07 -23.72
C THR A 208 7.09 13.19 -24.49
N GLU A 209 7.60 12.25 -25.27
CA GLU A 209 6.82 11.19 -25.91
C GLU A 209 6.36 10.15 -24.85
N PRO A 210 5.07 9.79 -24.77
CA PRO A 210 4.58 8.75 -23.88
C PRO A 210 4.93 7.35 -24.41
N GLN A 211 5.42 6.46 -23.56
CA GLN A 211 5.72 5.08 -23.94
C GLN A 211 4.63 4.14 -23.39
N CYS A 212 3.55 3.97 -24.16
CA CYS A 212 2.41 3.14 -23.76
C CYS A 212 2.70 1.64 -23.82
N GLU A 213 3.43 1.18 -24.85
CA GLU A 213 3.73 -0.25 -25.00
C GLU A 213 4.94 -0.65 -24.14
N PRO A 214 4.88 -1.74 -23.36
CA PRO A 214 5.98 -2.22 -22.53
C PRO A 214 7.24 -2.52 -23.36
N LEU A 215 8.33 -1.80 -23.09
CA LEU A 215 9.61 -1.97 -23.76
C LEU A 215 10.51 -2.93 -22.95
N LEU A 216 11.15 -3.90 -23.60
CA LEU A 216 12.19 -4.73 -22.98
C LEU A 216 13.47 -3.89 -22.73
N ILE A 217 13.90 -3.78 -21.48
CA ILE A 217 15.13 -3.06 -21.13
C ILE A 217 16.36 -3.87 -21.56
N LYS A 218 17.34 -3.19 -22.18
CA LYS A 218 18.64 -3.75 -22.59
C LYS A 218 19.76 -3.31 -21.65
N GLY A 219 20.84 -4.09 -21.55
CA GLY A 219 21.91 -3.91 -20.56
C GLY A 219 21.89 -4.88 -19.37
N PHE A 220 20.91 -5.78 -19.31
CA PHE A 220 20.90 -6.97 -18.43
C PHE A 220 21.29 -8.25 -19.19
N GLU A 221 22.02 -8.09 -20.30
CA GLU A 221 22.42 -9.21 -21.16
C GLU A 221 23.26 -10.23 -20.36
N GLU A 222 22.92 -11.51 -20.52
CA GLU A 222 23.47 -12.65 -19.75
C GLU A 222 23.17 -12.65 -18.23
N ARG A 223 22.18 -11.89 -17.74
CA ARG A 223 21.82 -11.82 -16.30
C ARG A 223 20.33 -12.01 -16.03
N LYS A 224 19.98 -12.83 -15.04
CA LYS A 224 18.61 -12.93 -14.53
C LYS A 224 18.34 -11.89 -13.44
N ILE A 225 17.41 -10.97 -13.68
CA ILE A 225 16.93 -10.04 -12.64
C ILE A 225 15.96 -10.76 -11.70
N THR A 226 16.09 -10.48 -10.40
CA THR A 226 15.33 -11.11 -9.30
C THR A 226 14.45 -10.13 -8.53
N SER A 227 14.75 -8.83 -8.59
CA SER A 227 13.92 -7.77 -7.97
C SER A 227 14.11 -6.42 -8.68
N ILE A 228 13.09 -5.56 -8.59
CA ILE A 228 13.04 -4.21 -9.16
C ILE A 228 12.48 -3.20 -8.15
N ALA A 229 13.02 -1.99 -8.11
CA ALA A 229 12.51 -0.92 -7.24
C ALA A 229 12.58 0.46 -7.90
N CYS A 230 11.49 1.22 -7.83
CA CYS A 230 11.35 2.56 -8.40
C CYS A 230 11.27 3.64 -7.30
N GLY A 231 12.01 4.73 -7.47
CA GLY A 231 11.78 5.99 -6.76
C GLY A 231 10.94 6.94 -7.59
N ALA A 232 10.98 8.25 -7.31
CA ALA A 232 10.18 9.21 -8.06
C ALA A 232 10.48 9.21 -9.57
N ASN A 233 11.76 9.26 -9.94
CA ASN A 233 12.25 9.39 -11.32
C ASN A 233 13.51 8.56 -11.59
N HIS A 234 13.71 7.49 -10.83
CA HIS A 234 14.86 6.60 -10.96
C HIS A 234 14.49 5.17 -10.60
N SER A 235 15.32 4.26 -11.07
CA SER A 235 15.04 2.84 -11.11
C SER A 235 16.28 2.07 -10.67
N ILE A 236 16.11 1.03 -9.87
CA ILE A 236 17.16 0.06 -9.53
C ILE A 236 16.67 -1.37 -9.74
N ALA A 237 17.60 -2.27 -10.06
CA ALA A 237 17.34 -3.70 -10.23
C ALA A 237 18.46 -4.54 -9.59
N LEU A 238 18.12 -5.76 -9.18
CA LEU A 238 19.00 -6.73 -8.53
C LEU A 238 19.07 -8.01 -9.37
N ASP A 239 20.27 -8.51 -9.68
CA ASP A 239 20.44 -9.81 -10.35
C ASP A 239 20.56 -11.00 -9.36
N GLU A 240 20.52 -12.23 -9.86
CA GLU A 240 20.63 -13.46 -9.06
C GLU A 240 21.99 -13.67 -8.36
N GLU A 241 23.03 -12.97 -8.84
CA GLU A 241 24.35 -12.94 -8.23
C GLU A 241 24.49 -11.88 -7.13
N GLY A 242 23.59 -10.90 -7.07
CA GLY A 242 23.58 -9.81 -6.09
C GLY A 242 24.18 -8.49 -6.59
N TYR A 243 24.37 -8.33 -7.90
CA TYR A 243 24.76 -7.05 -8.51
C TYR A 243 23.57 -6.11 -8.60
N VAL A 244 23.76 -4.86 -8.14
CA VAL A 244 22.75 -3.80 -8.24
C VAL A 244 23.04 -2.93 -9.46
N TYR A 245 21.99 -2.68 -10.24
CA TYR A 245 21.96 -1.79 -11.40
C TYR A 245 21.10 -0.57 -11.08
N SER A 246 21.41 0.59 -11.65
CA SER A 246 20.59 1.80 -11.52
C SER A 246 20.56 2.64 -12.80
N TRP A 247 19.45 3.36 -13.01
CA TRP A 247 19.24 4.28 -14.14
C TRP A 247 18.11 5.29 -13.87
N GLY A 248 17.93 6.25 -14.79
CA GLY A 248 17.02 7.40 -14.65
C GLY A 248 17.73 8.66 -14.16
N PHE A 249 17.03 9.46 -13.35
CA PHE A 249 17.51 10.76 -12.86
C PHE A 249 18.69 10.62 -11.88
N GLY A 250 19.84 11.19 -12.23
CA GLY A 250 21.07 11.24 -11.43
C GLY A 250 21.07 12.33 -10.37
N GLY A 251 20.20 13.34 -10.50
CA GLY A 251 20.11 14.47 -9.58
C GLY A 251 19.93 14.05 -8.13
N LEU A 252 20.72 14.65 -7.24
CA LEU A 252 20.88 14.24 -5.83
C LEU A 252 21.58 12.88 -5.62
N GLY A 253 22.34 12.37 -6.59
CA GLY A 253 23.24 11.21 -6.41
C GLY A 253 22.56 9.85 -6.23
N ARG A 254 21.24 9.78 -6.44
CA ARG A 254 20.39 8.60 -6.18
C ARG A 254 20.70 7.34 -7.02
N LEU A 255 21.57 7.45 -8.02
CA LEU A 255 22.04 6.31 -8.80
C LEU A 255 23.30 5.66 -8.21
N GLY A 256 24.03 6.34 -7.32
CA GLY A 256 25.13 5.74 -6.56
C GLY A 256 26.49 5.64 -7.26
N HIS A 257 26.65 6.19 -8.47
CA HIS A 257 27.88 6.07 -9.26
C HIS A 257 28.96 7.11 -8.95
N SER A 258 28.89 7.80 -7.80
CA SER A 258 29.72 8.96 -7.44
C SER A 258 29.55 10.21 -8.33
N GLU A 259 28.62 10.18 -9.28
CA GLU A 259 28.26 11.28 -10.18
C GLU A 259 26.77 11.64 -10.05
N GLN A 260 26.39 12.85 -10.50
CA GLN A 260 25.02 13.36 -10.47
C GLN A 260 24.33 13.32 -11.84
N LYS A 261 24.96 12.64 -12.81
CA LYS A 261 24.52 12.57 -14.20
C LYS A 261 23.41 11.53 -14.39
N ASP A 262 22.39 11.89 -15.17
CA ASP A 262 21.32 10.98 -15.57
C ASP A 262 21.87 9.84 -16.44
N LEU A 263 21.27 8.65 -16.30
CA LEU A 263 21.68 7.46 -17.03
C LEU A 263 20.48 6.85 -17.74
N TYR A 264 20.50 6.87 -19.07
CA TYR A 264 19.37 6.41 -19.88
C TYR A 264 19.39 4.89 -20.13
N ARG A 265 20.33 4.15 -19.53
CA ARG A 265 20.45 2.69 -19.56
C ARG A 265 20.88 2.19 -18.17
N PRO A 266 20.52 0.95 -17.76
CA PRO A 266 21.04 0.31 -16.56
C PRO A 266 22.58 0.32 -16.54
N LYS A 267 23.15 0.74 -15.40
CA LYS A 267 24.60 0.70 -15.13
C LYS A 267 24.82 -0.01 -13.80
N VAL A 268 25.79 -0.92 -13.73
CA VAL A 268 26.16 -1.58 -12.47
C VAL A 268 26.72 -0.55 -11.49
N ILE A 269 26.25 -0.59 -10.24
CA ILE A 269 26.79 0.22 -9.15
C ILE A 269 28.11 -0.43 -8.69
N SER A 270 29.23 0.07 -9.19
CA SER A 270 30.59 -0.41 -8.91
C SER A 270 30.88 -0.64 -7.42
N ASN A 271 30.33 0.22 -6.56
CA ASN A 271 30.51 0.17 -5.10
C ASN A 271 29.79 -1.00 -4.43
N LEU A 272 28.84 -1.66 -5.11
CA LEU A 272 28.13 -2.86 -4.65
C LEU A 272 28.56 -4.13 -5.42
N ALA A 273 29.39 -3.98 -6.46
CA ALA A 273 29.86 -5.06 -7.33
C ALA A 273 31.02 -5.88 -6.70
N GLY A 274 30.95 -6.12 -5.37
CA GLY A 274 32.00 -6.77 -4.60
C GLY A 274 32.24 -8.23 -5.02
N THR A 275 33.49 -8.68 -5.00
CA THR A 275 33.90 -10.06 -5.31
C THR A 275 33.30 -11.08 -4.34
N HIS A 276 33.21 -10.72 -3.05
CA HIS A 276 32.63 -11.56 -2.01
C HIS A 276 31.10 -11.50 -2.05
N ARG A 277 30.43 -12.66 -2.17
CA ARG A 277 28.95 -12.75 -2.20
C ARG A 277 28.29 -12.19 -0.94
N ALA A 278 28.96 -12.29 0.22
CA ALA A 278 28.48 -11.73 1.47
C ALA A 278 28.35 -10.19 1.44
N SER A 279 29.18 -9.48 0.68
CA SER A 279 29.09 -8.02 0.52
C SER A 279 28.32 -7.59 -0.74
N ARG A 280 27.64 -8.53 -1.43
CA ARG A 280 26.71 -8.22 -2.53
C ARG A 280 25.28 -8.08 -1.98
N ALA A 281 24.41 -7.44 -2.76
CA ALA A 281 23.07 -7.12 -2.30
C ALA A 281 22.16 -8.37 -2.25
N THR A 282 21.30 -8.43 -1.23
CA THR A 282 20.25 -9.43 -1.05
C THR A 282 18.85 -8.83 -1.21
N GLN A 283 18.69 -7.53 -0.94
CA GLN A 283 17.45 -6.78 -1.13
C GLN A 283 17.74 -5.36 -1.61
N ILE A 284 16.76 -4.72 -2.25
CA ILE A 284 16.81 -3.36 -2.76
C ILE A 284 15.51 -2.61 -2.45
N ALA A 285 15.60 -1.29 -2.22
CA ALA A 285 14.43 -0.42 -2.06
C ALA A 285 14.73 1.02 -2.53
N CYS A 286 13.67 1.78 -2.86
CA CYS A 286 13.75 3.16 -3.33
C CYS A 286 12.82 4.09 -2.56
N GLY A 287 13.37 5.17 -2.02
CA GLY A 287 12.58 6.33 -1.58
C GLY A 287 12.41 7.33 -2.72
N ALA A 288 11.75 8.46 -2.47
CA ALA A 288 11.45 9.44 -3.53
C ALA A 288 12.73 10.02 -4.18
N SER A 289 13.80 10.21 -3.39
CA SER A 289 15.11 10.72 -3.86
C SER A 289 16.32 9.97 -3.32
N CYS A 290 16.13 8.77 -2.79
CA CYS A 290 17.18 7.90 -2.24
C CYS A 290 16.99 6.45 -2.68
N SER A 291 18.04 5.66 -2.58
CA SER A 291 18.00 4.21 -2.80
C SER A 291 18.76 3.49 -1.69
N VAL A 292 18.35 2.26 -1.47
CA VAL A 292 18.80 1.40 -0.38
C VAL A 292 19.12 0.02 -0.93
N ALA A 293 20.16 -0.60 -0.40
CA ALA A 293 20.41 -2.02 -0.53
C ALA A 293 20.67 -2.63 0.86
N LEU A 294 20.29 -3.89 1.04
CA LEU A 294 20.71 -4.75 2.13
C LEU A 294 21.77 -5.70 1.58
N ASP A 295 22.91 -5.90 2.25
CA ASP A 295 23.93 -6.86 1.82
C ASP A 295 23.69 -8.28 2.38
N GLY A 296 24.59 -9.22 2.06
CA GLY A 296 24.59 -10.58 2.61
C GLY A 296 25.09 -10.69 4.06
N ASN A 297 25.60 -9.60 4.65
CA ASN A 297 25.93 -9.48 6.08
C ASN A 297 24.78 -8.84 6.87
N GLN A 298 23.59 -8.68 6.26
CA GLN A 298 22.42 -8.03 6.85
C GLN A 298 22.66 -6.55 7.21
N GLN A 299 23.60 -5.88 6.55
CA GLN A 299 23.92 -4.46 6.76
C GLN A 299 23.32 -3.58 5.66
N MET A 300 22.79 -2.43 6.07
CA MET A 300 22.12 -1.49 5.16
C MET A 300 23.11 -0.50 4.54
N LEU A 301 23.11 -0.43 3.21
CA LEU A 301 23.72 0.63 2.42
C LEU A 301 22.67 1.61 1.90
N LEU A 302 22.96 2.90 2.01
CA LEU A 302 22.08 4.01 1.64
C LEU A 302 22.82 4.96 0.67
N TRP A 303 22.09 5.55 -0.28
CA TRP A 303 22.58 6.65 -1.11
C TRP A 303 21.44 7.54 -1.64
N GLY A 304 21.79 8.64 -2.31
CA GLY A 304 20.86 9.70 -2.67
C GLY A 304 20.60 10.70 -1.53
N LYS A 305 19.40 11.28 -1.47
CA LYS A 305 18.99 12.25 -0.43
C LYS A 305 17.65 11.86 0.21
N TRP A 306 17.63 11.81 1.55
CA TRP A 306 16.45 11.54 2.39
C TRP A 306 16.23 12.58 3.50
N LYS A 307 17.26 13.40 3.81
CA LYS A 307 17.16 14.54 4.72
C LYS A 307 16.75 15.79 3.93
N THR A 308 15.79 16.55 4.41
CA THR A 308 15.27 17.76 3.77
C THR A 308 15.97 19.05 4.24
N THR A 309 16.37 19.16 5.51
CA THR A 309 16.95 20.39 6.11
C THR A 309 18.05 20.12 7.16
N GLY A 310 18.89 21.14 7.44
CA GLY A 310 19.98 21.09 8.43
C GLY A 310 21.22 20.29 7.98
N ASP A 311 22.41 20.50 8.55
CA ASP A 311 22.91 21.55 9.46
C ASP A 311 24.31 22.05 9.01
N GLY A 312 24.53 22.08 7.70
CA GLY A 312 25.79 22.51 7.06
C GLY A 312 26.64 21.32 6.62
N SER A 313 26.75 21.10 5.30
CA SER A 313 27.35 19.91 4.65
C SER A 313 26.69 18.54 4.94
N THR A 314 25.92 18.40 6.01
CA THR A 314 25.32 17.15 6.51
C THR A 314 24.00 16.75 5.86
N GLY A 315 23.26 17.71 5.29
CA GLY A 315 22.07 17.48 4.45
C GLY A 315 22.39 17.22 2.96
N GLN A 316 23.67 16.98 2.62
CA GLN A 316 24.13 16.72 1.26
C GLN A 316 23.78 15.28 0.80
N PRO A 317 23.46 15.08 -0.49
CA PRO A 317 23.25 13.75 -1.04
C PRO A 317 24.49 12.87 -0.92
N TRP A 318 24.30 11.60 -0.60
CA TRP A 318 25.35 10.60 -0.73
C TRP A 318 25.40 10.12 -2.18
N MET A 319 26.46 10.54 -2.87
CA MET A 319 26.68 10.29 -4.30
C MET A 319 26.98 8.81 -4.64
N SER A 320 27.27 8.01 -3.62
CA SER A 320 27.61 6.59 -3.70
C SER A 320 27.08 5.83 -2.47
N PRO A 321 26.83 4.51 -2.59
CA PRO A 321 26.43 3.66 -1.47
C PRO A 321 27.41 3.77 -0.30
N ARG A 322 26.86 3.91 0.92
CA ARG A 322 27.61 3.86 2.17
C ARG A 322 26.80 3.10 3.22
N TYR A 323 27.49 2.33 4.06
CA TYR A 323 26.89 1.72 5.24
C TYR A 323 26.38 2.80 6.20
N LEU A 324 25.19 2.61 6.76
CA LEU A 324 24.65 3.49 7.79
C LEU A 324 25.09 2.98 9.16
N TYR A 325 26.28 3.42 9.62
CA TYR A 325 26.92 2.89 10.83
C TYR A 325 26.12 3.04 12.13
N ASP A 326 25.10 3.91 12.17
CA ASP A 326 24.14 4.00 13.27
C ASP A 326 23.25 2.73 13.41
N LEU A 327 23.29 1.79 12.45
CA LEU A 327 22.61 0.48 12.49
C LEU A 327 23.56 -0.70 12.80
N ASN A 328 24.86 -0.45 12.98
CA ASN A 328 25.85 -1.51 13.21
C ASN A 328 25.52 -2.30 14.49
N GLY A 329 25.47 -3.62 14.38
CA GLY A 329 25.15 -4.53 15.48
C GLY A 329 23.74 -5.12 15.41
N TRP A 330 22.83 -4.54 14.60
CA TRP A 330 21.56 -5.15 14.27
C TRP A 330 21.66 -6.02 13.01
N ASN A 331 21.11 -7.24 13.10
CA ASN A 331 20.91 -8.14 11.96
C ASN A 331 19.57 -7.78 11.29
N LEU A 332 19.65 -7.02 10.20
CA LEU A 332 18.48 -6.49 9.48
C LEU A 332 17.96 -7.48 8.44
N ARG A 333 16.66 -7.78 8.49
CA ARG A 333 15.97 -8.72 7.59
C ARG A 333 15.13 -8.04 6.50
N GLN A 334 14.83 -6.75 6.64
CA GLN A 334 14.14 -5.94 5.64
C GLN A 334 14.50 -4.46 5.80
N VAL A 335 14.52 -3.74 4.68
CA VAL A 335 14.67 -2.28 4.59
C VAL A 335 13.55 -1.67 3.72
N ALA A 336 13.08 -0.48 4.07
CA ALA A 336 12.03 0.23 3.32
C ALA A 336 12.28 1.75 3.30
N ALA A 337 11.77 2.44 2.28
CA ALA A 337 12.00 3.86 2.04
C ALA A 337 10.76 4.54 1.44
N GLY A 338 10.38 5.70 1.99
CA GLY A 338 9.21 6.48 1.59
C GLY A 338 9.58 7.83 0.97
N GLY A 339 8.68 8.81 1.13
CA GLY A 339 8.92 10.19 0.68
C GLY A 339 10.11 10.86 1.39
N SER A 340 10.17 10.75 2.72
CA SER A 340 11.33 11.16 3.54
C SER A 340 11.51 10.30 4.81
N SER A 341 10.74 9.20 4.91
CA SER A 341 10.88 8.15 5.92
C SER A 341 11.78 7.01 5.42
N LEU A 342 12.49 6.38 6.35
CA LEU A 342 13.31 5.19 6.17
C LEU A 342 13.02 4.25 7.34
N PHE A 343 12.95 2.95 7.05
CA PHE A 343 12.70 1.90 8.02
C PHE A 343 13.64 0.72 7.82
N ALA A 344 13.98 0.05 8.91
CA ALA A 344 14.65 -1.24 8.91
C ALA A 344 14.02 -2.15 9.97
N LEU A 345 14.00 -3.45 9.71
CA LEU A 345 13.45 -4.47 10.61
C LEU A 345 14.57 -5.42 11.04
N ALA A 346 14.77 -5.59 12.35
CA ALA A 346 15.73 -6.53 12.90
C ALA A 346 15.09 -7.92 13.10
N GLU A 347 15.89 -8.99 13.01
CA GLU A 347 15.40 -10.37 13.23
C GLU A 347 15.35 -10.74 14.72
N GLU A 348 16.43 -10.53 15.47
CA GLU A 348 16.60 -11.08 16.82
C GLU A 348 15.81 -10.33 17.91
N GLU A 349 15.90 -8.99 17.96
CA GLU A 349 15.22 -8.17 18.99
C GLU A 349 13.71 -7.95 18.73
N LYS A 350 13.11 -8.60 17.72
CA LYS A 350 11.79 -8.25 17.13
C LYS A 350 11.62 -6.76 16.73
N THR A 351 12.68 -5.96 16.76
CA THR A 351 12.63 -4.50 16.78
C THR A 351 12.37 -3.87 15.41
N THR A 352 11.42 -2.94 15.36
CA THR A 352 11.19 -2.03 14.23
C THR A 352 11.98 -0.73 14.44
N ILE A 353 12.71 -0.30 13.40
CA ILE A 353 13.62 0.85 13.44
C ILE A 353 13.15 1.86 12.39
N ALA A 354 13.04 3.13 12.75
CA ALA A 354 12.58 4.20 11.86
C ALA A 354 13.46 5.46 11.97
N TRP A 355 13.57 6.21 10.87
CA TRP A 355 14.13 7.56 10.86
C TRP A 355 13.69 8.36 9.62
N GLY A 356 13.80 9.68 9.68
CA GLY A 356 13.40 10.56 8.59
C GLY A 356 13.11 11.99 9.03
N GLN A 357 13.21 12.92 8.09
CA GLN A 357 12.76 14.30 8.27
C GLN A 357 11.39 14.46 7.61
N VAL A 358 10.39 14.02 8.36
CA VAL A 358 9.02 13.84 7.89
C VAL A 358 8.08 14.95 8.39
N GLN A 359 6.78 14.87 8.06
CA GLN A 359 5.80 15.93 8.37
C GLN A 359 4.46 15.41 8.92
N ASN A 360 4.23 14.09 8.93
CA ASN A 360 2.89 13.52 9.00
C ASN A 360 2.71 12.47 10.11
N GLY A 361 3.75 12.16 10.90
CA GLY A 361 3.74 11.10 11.91
C GLY A 361 4.13 9.71 11.38
N GLU A 362 4.54 9.61 10.12
CA GLU A 362 4.76 8.36 9.37
C GLU A 362 5.99 7.54 9.79
N LEU A 363 6.63 7.90 10.91
CA LEU A 363 7.64 7.09 11.61
C LEU A 363 7.03 6.27 12.77
N GLY A 364 5.83 6.61 13.25
CA GLY A 364 5.08 5.81 14.22
C GLY A 364 5.59 5.85 15.66
N PHE A 365 6.40 6.85 16.07
CA PHE A 365 7.04 6.88 17.39
C PHE A 365 6.08 7.11 18.58
N GLY A 366 4.80 7.43 18.37
CA GLY A 366 3.84 7.73 19.43
C GLY A 366 3.65 9.23 19.70
N GLU A 367 2.79 9.55 20.66
CA GLU A 367 2.34 10.94 20.90
C GLU A 367 3.35 11.77 21.71
N ASP A 368 3.99 11.17 22.73
CA ASP A 368 5.04 11.79 23.56
C ASP A 368 6.38 11.98 22.81
N ALA A 369 6.49 11.48 21.59
CA ALA A 369 7.75 11.39 20.85
C ALA A 369 7.93 12.48 19.78
N SER A 370 9.18 12.73 19.40
CA SER A 370 9.49 13.60 18.26
C SER A 370 8.92 13.01 16.97
N LYS A 371 8.13 13.78 16.23
CA LYS A 371 7.56 13.37 14.93
C LYS A 371 8.64 13.10 13.85
N THR A 372 9.91 13.42 14.09
CA THR A 372 11.04 13.24 13.15
C THR A 372 12.30 12.75 13.86
N ALA A 373 13.16 12.01 13.13
CA ALA A 373 14.45 11.55 13.64
C ALA A 373 15.56 11.67 12.58
N THR A 374 16.70 12.26 12.94
CA THR A 374 17.84 12.48 12.02
C THR A 374 18.82 11.30 11.97
N LYS A 375 18.63 10.33 12.85
CA LYS A 375 19.33 9.04 12.99
C LYS A 375 18.29 7.92 13.22
N PRO A 376 18.63 6.65 12.94
CA PRO A 376 17.84 5.49 13.38
C PRO A 376 17.43 5.57 14.86
N GLN A 377 16.16 5.29 15.13
CA GLN A 377 15.60 5.13 16.48
C GLN A 377 14.65 3.92 16.48
N LYS A 378 14.46 3.27 17.63
CA LYS A 378 13.43 2.24 17.77
C LYS A 378 12.04 2.87 17.65
N VAL A 379 11.08 2.12 17.13
CA VAL A 379 9.67 2.49 17.20
C VAL A 379 9.10 1.90 18.48
N GLU A 380 9.21 2.64 19.58
CA GLU A 380 8.86 2.18 20.94
C GLU A 380 7.45 1.55 21.03
N PRO A 381 6.39 2.08 20.36
CA PRO A 381 5.06 1.43 20.33
C PRO A 381 5.00 0.06 19.62
N LEU A 382 6.12 -0.47 19.14
CA LEU A 382 6.25 -1.80 18.53
C LEU A 382 7.31 -2.67 19.24
N GLU A 383 7.84 -2.27 20.39
CA GLU A 383 8.78 -3.14 21.12
C GLU A 383 8.09 -4.46 21.52
N GLY A 384 8.77 -5.59 21.28
CA GLY A 384 8.19 -6.93 21.44
C GLY A 384 7.19 -7.37 20.36
N ILE A 385 6.74 -6.49 19.46
CA ILE A 385 5.79 -6.81 18.37
C ILE A 385 6.55 -7.12 17.07
N ARG A 386 6.51 -8.38 16.61
CA ARG A 386 7.26 -8.79 15.41
C ARG A 386 6.59 -8.29 14.14
N SER A 387 7.06 -7.15 13.63
CA SER A 387 6.78 -6.71 12.26
C SER A 387 7.28 -7.73 11.24
N ILE A 388 6.46 -7.99 10.20
CA ILE A 388 6.69 -8.90 9.06
C ILE A 388 7.06 -8.11 7.80
N GLN A 389 6.34 -7.03 7.51
CA GLN A 389 6.58 -6.16 6.35
C GLN A 389 6.42 -4.69 6.76
N VAL A 390 7.22 -3.80 6.18
CA VAL A 390 6.96 -2.34 6.14
C VAL A 390 6.80 -1.88 4.70
N SER A 391 5.97 -0.87 4.44
CA SER A 391 5.90 -0.13 3.17
C SER A 391 5.53 1.33 3.38
N CYS A 392 6.29 2.24 2.78
CA CYS A 392 6.28 3.67 3.11
C CYS A 392 5.76 4.52 1.95
N GLY A 393 4.71 5.28 2.22
CA GLY A 393 4.10 6.21 1.28
C GLY A 393 4.82 7.57 1.22
N LEU A 394 4.11 8.58 0.69
CA LEU A 394 4.57 9.97 0.72
C LEU A 394 4.27 10.69 2.05
N GLY A 395 3.33 10.18 2.86
CA GLY A 395 2.95 10.77 4.15
C GLY A 395 2.37 9.80 5.18
N HIS A 396 2.43 8.49 4.90
CA HIS A 396 1.92 7.41 5.74
C HIS A 396 2.83 6.18 5.61
N THR A 397 2.79 5.28 6.59
CA THR A 397 3.50 4.00 6.56
C THR A 397 2.52 2.89 6.91
N LEU A 398 2.61 1.77 6.19
CA LEU A 398 1.88 0.54 6.46
C LEU A 398 2.84 -0.50 7.02
N LEU A 399 2.41 -1.26 8.03
CA LEU A 399 3.15 -2.39 8.58
C LEU A 399 2.26 -3.63 8.63
N ILE A 400 2.82 -4.82 8.42
CA ILE A 400 2.19 -6.09 8.82
C ILE A 400 2.90 -6.57 10.07
N VAL A 401 2.18 -7.01 11.10
CA VAL A 401 2.75 -7.61 12.32
C VAL A 401 2.24 -9.04 12.53
N LYS A 402 3.08 -9.94 13.06
CA LYS A 402 2.61 -11.26 13.52
C LYS A 402 1.65 -11.04 14.70
N PRO A 403 0.49 -11.73 14.76
CA PRO A 403 -0.38 -11.73 15.92
C PRO A 403 0.11 -12.75 16.97
N ASP A 404 1.43 -12.80 17.22
CA ASP A 404 2.08 -13.75 18.14
C ASP A 404 2.31 -13.17 19.55
N ASN A 405 1.62 -12.08 19.86
CA ASN A 405 1.77 -11.30 21.09
C ASN A 405 0.47 -10.51 21.37
N ASP A 406 -0.02 -10.56 22.60
CA ASP A 406 -1.27 -9.91 23.01
C ASP A 406 -1.18 -8.38 22.95
N LEU A 407 0.03 -7.82 23.08
CA LEU A 407 0.31 -6.38 22.88
C LEU A 407 -0.16 -5.84 21.51
N VAL A 408 -0.42 -6.71 20.53
CA VAL A 408 -0.97 -6.31 19.23
C VAL A 408 -2.46 -5.93 19.33
N GLN A 409 -3.20 -6.46 20.31
CA GLN A 409 -4.61 -6.16 20.57
C GLN A 409 -4.77 -4.82 21.29
N ASP A 410 -3.82 -4.48 22.17
CA ASP A 410 -3.74 -3.21 22.91
C ASP A 410 -3.44 -1.98 22.03
N LEU A 411 -3.01 -2.19 20.78
CA LEU A 411 -2.73 -1.09 19.84
C LEU A 411 -4.01 -0.31 19.49
N PRO A 412 -3.95 1.03 19.43
CA PRO A 412 -5.11 1.86 19.12
C PRO A 412 -5.66 1.55 17.72
N LYS A 413 -6.98 1.61 17.54
CA LYS A 413 -7.66 1.12 16.33
C LYS A 413 -8.14 2.27 15.44
N TRP A 414 -7.73 2.28 14.17
CA TRP A 414 -8.09 3.29 13.17
C TRP A 414 -9.10 2.75 12.13
N PRO A 415 -10.18 3.50 11.79
CA PRO A 415 -10.59 4.77 12.40
C PRO A 415 -10.97 4.60 13.88
N ALA A 416 -10.75 5.66 14.66
CA ALA A 416 -11.33 5.75 16.00
C ALA A 416 -12.86 5.74 15.87
N VAL A 417 -13.53 4.94 16.71
CA VAL A 417 -14.95 5.12 16.98
C VAL A 417 -15.09 6.09 18.17
N PRO A 418 -16.16 6.89 18.25
CA PRO A 418 -16.51 7.56 19.51
C PRO A 418 -16.62 6.50 20.60
N SER A 419 -16.17 6.81 21.82
CA SER A 419 -16.42 5.92 22.95
C SER A 419 -17.93 5.67 23.06
N THR A 420 -18.34 4.43 22.95
CA THR A 420 -19.63 3.99 23.47
C THR A 420 -19.65 4.25 24.97
N ASP A 421 -20.80 4.63 25.49
CA ASP A 421 -21.05 4.71 26.94
C ASP A 421 -20.80 3.35 27.62
N ASP A 422 -20.62 3.35 28.94
CA ASP A 422 -20.32 2.16 29.76
C ASP A 422 -21.51 1.18 29.95
N TRP A 423 -22.46 1.12 29.00
CA TRP A 423 -23.59 0.18 29.02
C TRP A 423 -23.54 -0.88 27.90
N CYS A 424 -23.89 -2.11 28.24
CA CYS A 424 -23.95 -3.23 27.29
C CYS A 424 -24.90 -2.94 26.11
N VAL A 425 -24.35 -2.90 24.89
CA VAL A 425 -25.04 -2.44 23.68
C VAL A 425 -26.33 -3.19 23.32
N LYS A 426 -26.49 -4.40 23.86
CA LYS A 426 -27.61 -5.32 23.57
C LYS A 426 -28.75 -5.28 24.60
N CYS A 427 -28.47 -4.86 25.84
CA CYS A 427 -29.48 -4.82 26.90
C CYS A 427 -29.69 -3.43 27.52
N HIS A 428 -28.89 -2.42 27.12
CA HIS A 428 -28.99 -1.04 27.59
C HIS A 428 -28.94 -0.94 29.13
N LYS A 429 -27.94 -1.58 29.72
CA LYS A 429 -27.64 -1.55 31.16
C LYS A 429 -26.15 -1.44 31.40
N GLU A 430 -25.81 -0.61 32.37
CA GLU A 430 -24.59 -0.74 33.18
C GLU A 430 -24.78 -1.95 34.12
N ASP A 431 -23.72 -2.72 34.34
CA ASP A 431 -23.67 -3.75 35.38
C ASP A 431 -22.39 -3.54 36.19
N ASN A 432 -22.53 -2.99 37.40
CA ASN A 432 -21.42 -2.43 38.16
C ASN A 432 -20.52 -3.49 38.84
N GLU A 433 -20.82 -4.77 38.65
CA GLU A 433 -20.09 -5.90 39.25
C GLU A 433 -19.37 -6.80 38.21
N GLU A 434 -19.68 -6.69 36.90
CA GLU A 434 -19.01 -7.44 35.83
C GLU A 434 -18.26 -6.53 34.84
N GLN A 435 -17.04 -6.92 34.44
CA GLN A 435 -16.32 -6.25 33.37
C GLN A 435 -16.99 -6.52 32.01
N LEU A 436 -17.31 -5.46 31.28
CA LEU A 436 -17.86 -5.54 29.93
C LEU A 436 -16.86 -6.12 28.93
N LEU A 437 -17.32 -7.08 28.13
CA LEU A 437 -16.59 -7.65 27.00
C LEU A 437 -16.67 -6.68 25.81
N LEU A 438 -15.52 -6.24 25.30
CA LEU A 438 -15.43 -5.34 24.15
C LEU A 438 -15.23 -6.13 22.85
N CYS A 439 -15.91 -5.73 21.78
CA CYS A 439 -15.70 -6.32 20.45
C CYS A 439 -14.39 -5.85 19.80
N ASP A 440 -13.51 -6.78 19.40
CA ASP A 440 -12.22 -6.44 18.79
C ASP A 440 -12.31 -5.57 17.54
N LYS A 441 -13.41 -5.66 16.78
CA LYS A 441 -13.61 -4.85 15.58
C LYS A 441 -14.29 -3.50 15.85
N CYS A 442 -15.29 -3.39 16.72
CA CYS A 442 -16.05 -2.14 16.87
C CYS A 442 -15.98 -1.52 18.27
N ASP A 443 -15.20 -2.10 19.18
CA ASP A 443 -15.02 -1.73 20.60
C ASP A 443 -16.32 -1.69 21.42
N ALA A 444 -17.44 -2.15 20.84
CA ALA A 444 -18.76 -2.13 21.46
C ALA A 444 -18.81 -3.02 22.72
N PRO A 445 -19.20 -2.47 23.89
CA PRO A 445 -19.25 -3.19 25.16
C PRO A 445 -20.50 -4.06 25.27
N MET A 446 -20.36 -5.24 25.87
CA MET A 446 -21.47 -6.17 26.05
C MET A 446 -21.20 -7.11 27.24
N HIS A 447 -22.25 -7.53 27.96
CA HIS A 447 -22.10 -8.56 28.99
C HIS A 447 -21.80 -9.93 28.38
N THR A 448 -21.03 -10.76 29.08
CA THR A 448 -20.71 -12.15 28.71
C THR A 448 -22.00 -12.95 28.42
N TYR A 449 -22.99 -12.86 29.30
CA TYR A 449 -24.31 -13.49 29.15
C TYR A 449 -25.17 -12.91 28.02
N CYS A 450 -24.86 -11.72 27.51
CA CYS A 450 -25.52 -11.12 26.36
C CYS A 450 -24.97 -11.64 25.01
N ALA A 451 -23.82 -12.33 24.98
CA ALA A 451 -23.25 -12.86 23.75
C ALA A 451 -24.14 -13.87 23.01
N ILE A 452 -23.81 -14.15 21.74
CA ILE A 452 -24.42 -15.23 20.95
C ILE A 452 -23.30 -16.15 20.44
N PRO A 453 -23.14 -17.37 20.99
CA PRO A 453 -23.80 -17.90 22.19
C PRO A 453 -23.38 -17.14 23.46
N PRO A 454 -24.18 -17.18 24.55
CA PRO A 454 -23.79 -16.62 25.84
C PRO A 454 -22.48 -17.23 26.36
N LEU A 455 -21.58 -16.38 26.82
CA LEU A 455 -20.28 -16.74 27.40
C LEU A 455 -20.40 -16.84 28.93
N LYS A 456 -19.45 -17.55 29.55
CA LYS A 456 -19.36 -17.70 31.02
C LYS A 456 -18.33 -16.77 31.67
N GLU A 457 -17.36 -16.35 30.88
CA GLU A 457 -16.18 -15.59 31.25
C GLU A 457 -15.71 -14.85 29.99
N ILE A 458 -14.83 -13.85 30.14
CA ILE A 458 -14.18 -13.17 29.01
C ILE A 458 -13.24 -14.19 28.34
N PRO A 459 -13.28 -14.38 27.00
CA PRO A 459 -12.41 -15.33 26.32
C PRO A 459 -10.94 -14.92 26.38
N ASP A 460 -10.03 -15.90 26.47
CA ASP A 460 -8.60 -15.70 26.20
C ASP A 460 -8.40 -15.47 24.68
N GLY A 461 -8.25 -14.20 24.28
CA GLY A 461 -7.99 -13.79 22.90
C GLY A 461 -9.21 -13.22 22.17
N GLU A 462 -9.10 -13.12 20.83
CA GLU A 462 -10.00 -12.27 20.04
C GLU A 462 -11.48 -12.62 20.13
N TRP A 463 -12.32 -11.61 20.34
CA TRP A 463 -13.78 -11.74 20.34
C TRP A 463 -14.50 -10.71 19.47
N TYR A 464 -15.49 -11.16 18.70
CA TYR A 464 -16.28 -10.32 17.79
C TYR A 464 -17.77 -10.44 18.08
N CYS A 465 -18.49 -9.30 18.07
CA CYS A 465 -19.94 -9.28 18.17
C CYS A 465 -20.65 -9.82 16.92
N ASP A 466 -21.95 -10.09 17.07
CA ASP A 466 -22.83 -10.62 16.02
C ASP A 466 -22.93 -9.72 14.77
N THR A 467 -22.78 -8.40 14.91
CA THR A 467 -22.71 -7.46 13.76
C THR A 467 -21.34 -7.40 13.08
N CYS A 468 -20.30 -7.97 13.69
CA CYS A 468 -18.91 -7.95 13.21
C CYS A 468 -18.37 -9.36 12.87
N GLU A 469 -19.24 -10.33 12.56
CA GLU A 469 -18.89 -11.75 12.40
C GLU A 469 -17.54 -11.99 11.66
N PRO A 470 -16.67 -12.87 12.18
CA PRO A 470 -15.42 -13.21 11.52
C PRO A 470 -15.68 -13.90 10.17
N PRO A 471 -14.73 -13.84 9.21
CA PRO A 471 -14.92 -14.39 7.87
C PRO A 471 -15.31 -15.87 7.89
N ALA A 472 -16.17 -16.26 6.95
CA ALA A 472 -17.03 -17.46 6.97
C ALA A 472 -16.36 -18.83 7.18
N ASN A 473 -15.03 -18.91 7.17
CA ASN A 473 -14.25 -20.14 7.36
C ASN A 473 -14.07 -20.53 8.85
N ALA A 474 -14.50 -19.71 9.82
CA ALA A 474 -14.33 -19.99 11.25
C ALA A 474 -15.31 -21.05 11.82
N ARG A 475 -16.41 -21.39 11.12
CA ARG A 475 -17.50 -22.23 11.66
C ARG A 475 -17.21 -23.74 11.74
N SER A 476 -15.94 -24.18 11.78
CA SER A 476 -15.60 -25.61 11.72
C SER A 476 -14.34 -26.09 12.46
N SER A 477 -14.19 -25.82 13.77
CA SER A 477 -13.48 -26.75 14.70
C SER A 477 -13.42 -26.32 16.19
N SER A 478 -14.41 -26.66 17.02
CA SER A 478 -14.25 -26.65 18.51
C SER A 478 -15.44 -27.26 19.31
N SER A 479 -15.82 -28.52 19.06
CA SER A 479 -16.81 -29.22 19.91
C SER A 479 -16.50 -30.71 20.14
N SER A 480 -15.34 -30.98 20.74
CA SER A 480 -14.80 -32.33 20.97
C SER A 480 -14.76 -32.76 22.45
N ASN A 481 -15.85 -32.51 23.20
CA ASN A 481 -16.00 -33.06 24.55
C ASN A 481 -16.44 -34.54 24.51
N LYS A 482 -15.84 -35.37 25.38
CA LYS A 482 -15.94 -36.85 25.30
C LYS A 482 -17.11 -37.42 26.11
N ARG A 483 -17.86 -38.32 25.45
CA ARG A 483 -18.63 -39.46 26.02
C ARG A 483 -19.47 -39.22 27.29
N SER A 484 -20.77 -39.45 27.14
CA SER A 484 -21.42 -40.52 27.92
C SER A 484 -21.85 -41.65 26.96
N THR A 485 -21.97 -42.88 27.47
CA THR A 485 -22.41 -44.05 26.71
C THR A 485 -23.70 -44.59 27.29
N GLU A 486 -24.78 -44.61 26.51
CA GLU A 486 -25.98 -45.35 26.88
C GLU A 486 -26.69 -45.93 25.64
N THR A 487 -27.30 -47.11 25.81
CA THR A 487 -27.76 -47.95 24.70
C THR A 487 -29.28 -48.08 24.68
N SER A 488 -29.91 -47.73 23.56
CA SER A 488 -31.22 -48.29 23.21
C SER A 488 -31.44 -48.32 21.69
N SER A 489 -32.31 -49.22 21.23
CA SER A 489 -32.59 -49.50 19.82
C SER A 489 -33.85 -48.76 19.32
N GLY A 490 -33.79 -48.12 18.15
CA GLY A 490 -34.96 -47.46 17.53
C GLY A 490 -34.94 -47.56 16.01
N LYS A 491 -36.00 -48.13 15.41
CA LYS A 491 -36.11 -48.41 13.96
C LYS A 491 -36.28 -47.15 13.11
N GLN A 492 -35.80 -47.29 11.86
CA GLN A 492 -36.27 -46.65 10.62
C GLN A 492 -37.54 -45.79 10.68
N ASN A 493 -37.51 -44.64 9.99
CA ASN A 493 -38.50 -44.37 8.94
C ASN A 493 -37.98 -43.38 7.88
N LYS A 494 -38.46 -43.51 6.64
CA LYS A 494 -38.30 -42.52 5.57
C LYS A 494 -39.58 -41.68 5.47
N CYS A 495 -39.47 -40.41 5.05
CA CYS A 495 -40.58 -39.76 4.36
C CYS A 495 -40.07 -38.71 3.36
N HIS A 496 -40.82 -38.50 2.27
CA HIS A 496 -40.64 -37.39 1.33
C HIS A 496 -41.76 -36.36 1.55
N SER A 497 -41.45 -35.07 1.41
CA SER A 497 -42.33 -34.07 0.80
C SER A 497 -41.45 -32.86 0.43
N LEU A 498 -41.17 -32.55 -0.85
CA LEU A 498 -42.00 -31.95 -1.92
C LEU A 498 -42.01 -30.41 -1.87
N HIS A 499 -41.99 -29.78 -3.05
CA HIS A 499 -41.92 -28.32 -3.25
C HIS A 499 -43.16 -27.56 -2.76
N ILE A 500 -42.97 -26.25 -2.55
CA ILE A 500 -43.74 -25.20 -3.25
C ILE A 500 -42.82 -23.99 -3.50
N MET A 501 -42.85 -23.45 -4.73
CA MET A 501 -42.38 -22.09 -5.05
C MET A 501 -43.61 -21.18 -5.14
N LEU A 502 -43.48 -19.90 -4.80
CA LEU A 502 -44.54 -18.94 -5.02
C LEU A 502 -43.96 -17.57 -5.42
N THR A 503 -43.95 -17.31 -6.72
CA THR A 503 -43.71 -15.99 -7.32
C THR A 503 -44.99 -15.17 -7.31
N LEU A 504 -44.93 -13.89 -6.97
CA LEU A 504 -46.05 -12.97 -7.13
C LEU A 504 -45.57 -11.60 -7.60
N SER A 505 -45.90 -11.28 -8.86
CA SER A 505 -45.80 -9.96 -9.47
C SER A 505 -47.21 -9.46 -9.75
N LEU A 506 -47.48 -8.16 -9.54
CA LEU A 506 -48.70 -7.51 -10.04
C LEU A 506 -48.46 -6.01 -10.27
N MET A 507 -49.02 -5.47 -11.35
CA MET A 507 -48.95 -4.06 -11.77
C MET A 507 -50.36 -3.47 -11.88
N PHE A 508 -50.54 -2.22 -11.46
CA PHE A 508 -51.60 -1.25 -11.82
C PHE A 508 -51.03 0.14 -11.39
N ILE A 509 -51.03 1.27 -12.12
CA ILE A 509 -51.86 1.84 -13.21
C ILE A 509 -53.30 2.13 -12.74
N GLY A 510 -53.81 3.37 -12.54
CA GLY A 510 -53.25 4.75 -12.58
C GLY A 510 -54.16 5.69 -11.72
N THR A 511 -54.51 6.96 -12.00
CA THR A 511 -54.20 7.94 -13.08
C THR A 511 -54.58 9.40 -12.68
N SER A 512 -53.63 10.35 -12.82
CA SER A 512 -53.78 11.68 -13.50
C SER A 512 -54.61 12.86 -12.91
N ILE A 513 -54.37 14.07 -13.48
CA ILE A 513 -55.21 15.31 -13.47
C ILE A 513 -55.17 16.10 -12.13
N ASP A 514 -54.85 17.41 -12.02
CA ASP A 514 -54.51 18.56 -12.91
C ASP A 514 -53.67 19.59 -12.07
N GLU A 515 -53.34 20.83 -12.45
CA GLU A 515 -52.68 21.50 -13.62
C GLU A 515 -52.46 23.00 -13.21
N GLU A 516 -51.75 23.81 -14.03
CA GLU A 516 -51.61 25.29 -13.99
C GLU A 516 -50.81 25.99 -12.86
N ASP A 517 -50.10 27.13 -13.07
CA ASP A 517 -49.39 27.66 -14.27
C ASP A 517 -48.46 28.87 -13.91
N LYS A 518 -47.72 29.40 -14.91
CA LYS A 518 -47.14 30.77 -15.08
C LYS A 518 -45.84 31.10 -14.28
N THR A 519 -44.65 31.20 -14.90
CA THR A 519 -44.05 32.29 -15.77
C THR A 519 -43.76 33.60 -15.03
N ASP A 520 -42.63 34.33 -15.18
CA ASP A 520 -41.40 34.20 -16.01
C ASP A 520 -40.21 34.96 -15.30
N LEU A 521 -39.14 35.60 -15.84
CA LEU A 521 -38.69 36.03 -17.19
C LEU A 521 -37.13 36.14 -17.28
N MET A 522 -36.62 36.20 -18.52
CA MET A 522 -35.36 36.74 -19.09
C MET A 522 -34.46 37.72 -18.28
N ALA A 523 -33.15 37.94 -18.58
CA ALA A 523 -32.14 37.25 -19.43
C ALA A 523 -30.74 37.95 -19.36
N HIS A 524 -29.78 37.43 -20.16
CA HIS A 524 -28.68 38.11 -20.88
C HIS A 524 -27.29 38.33 -20.24
N ARG A 525 -26.27 37.80 -20.95
CA ARG A 525 -24.99 38.41 -21.43
C ARG A 525 -24.06 39.10 -20.39
N SER A 526 -22.74 38.87 -20.36
CA SER A 526 -21.80 38.79 -21.50
C SER A 526 -20.49 38.04 -21.18
N THR A 527 -19.78 37.64 -22.23
CA THR A 527 -18.36 37.27 -22.23
C THR A 527 -17.47 38.43 -21.75
N LEU A 528 -16.38 38.15 -21.01
CA LEU A 528 -15.19 39.01 -20.98
C LEU A 528 -13.92 38.19 -20.74
N VAL A 529 -12.92 38.39 -21.59
CA VAL A 529 -11.57 37.82 -21.47
C VAL A 529 -10.63 38.91 -20.97
N PHE A 530 -9.76 38.60 -20.01
CA PHE A 530 -8.71 39.52 -19.55
C PHE A 530 -7.32 38.90 -19.63
N PHE A 531 -6.50 39.43 -20.55
CA PHE A 531 -5.05 39.50 -20.40
C PHE A 531 -4.69 40.82 -19.68
N PRO A 532 -3.53 40.85 -19.01
CA PRO A 532 -2.67 42.03 -19.06
C PRO A 532 -1.32 41.71 -19.72
N HIS A 533 -0.72 42.72 -20.36
CA HIS A 533 0.61 42.67 -20.99
C HIS A 533 1.60 43.59 -20.21
N PRO A 534 2.91 43.59 -20.52
CA PRO A 534 3.96 44.00 -19.56
C PRO A 534 4.56 45.40 -19.80
N THR A 535 5.17 45.94 -18.74
CA THR A 535 6.36 46.84 -18.73
C THR A 535 6.91 46.83 -17.28
N SER A 536 8.12 46.33 -16.99
CA SER A 536 9.47 46.87 -17.24
C SER A 536 9.87 48.07 -16.35
N TYR A 537 10.85 47.85 -15.45
CA TYR A 537 11.76 48.88 -14.96
C TYR A 537 13.17 48.29 -14.77
N LEU A 538 14.14 49.20 -14.75
CA LEU A 538 15.60 49.05 -14.77
C LEU A 538 16.17 47.99 -13.81
#